data_AF-A0A850MBZ1-F1
#
_entry.id   AF-A0A850MBZ1-F1
#
_cell.length_a   1.000
_cell.length_b   1.000
_cell.length_c   1.000
_cell.angle_alpha   90.00
_cell.angle_beta   90.00
_cell.angle_gamma   90.00
#
_symmetry.space_group_name_H-M   'P 1'
#
loop_
_entity.id
_entity.type
_entity.pdbx_description
1 polymer ?
#
loop_
_entity_poly.entity_id
_entity_poly.type
_entity_poly.pdbx_seq_one_letter_code
_entity_poly.pdbx_strand_id
1 'polypeptide(L)'
;MPDWLTHMGIAYIIVWGISKMPRYEGRIRKYFWFFIIGMVAPDIERIVRVIARQLGSGTLMEISYAFTTISHSILGVLIISLFITSFFPHEKDTKLIYATLVIGGMGHLLTDIIMWPWAGMGLNLLYPLTGSDFAYSFHLVWPGGFVPLIITAGIVLGTVIIDLLLKNFSVFNLKLVRKVIEE
;
A
#
# COMPACT_ATOMS: atom_id res chain seq x y z
N MET A 1 -7.72 -1.29 13.72
CA MET A 1 -6.71 -2.03 12.94
C MET A 1 -5.37 -2.02 13.66
N PRO A 2 -4.54 -3.07 13.50
CA PRO A 2 -3.13 -3.06 13.92
C PRO A 2 -2.46 -1.78 13.46
N ASP A 3 -1.59 -1.20 14.28
CA ASP A 3 -0.84 -0.02 13.86
C ASP A 3 0.27 -0.39 12.85
N TRP A 4 0.76 0.60 12.11
CA TRP A 4 1.86 0.49 11.16
C TRP A 4 3.12 -0.23 11.69
N LEU A 5 3.45 -0.12 12.99
CA LEU A 5 4.58 -0.82 13.61
C LEU A 5 4.26 -2.30 13.81
N THR A 6 3.00 -2.64 14.09
CA THR A 6 2.55 -4.03 14.11
C THR A 6 2.68 -4.66 12.72
N HIS A 7 2.22 -3.98 11.67
CA HIS A 7 2.40 -4.44 10.28
C HIS A 7 3.88 -4.57 9.91
N MET A 8 4.71 -3.60 10.28
CA MET A 8 6.16 -3.65 10.07
C MET A 8 6.81 -4.82 10.83
N GLY A 9 6.40 -5.06 12.08
CA GLY A 9 6.90 -6.16 12.90
C GLY A 9 6.52 -7.53 12.34
N ILE A 10 5.27 -7.70 11.89
CA ILE A 10 4.82 -8.92 11.22
C ILE A 10 5.56 -9.13 9.91
N ALA A 11 5.71 -8.08 9.10
CA ALA A 11 6.48 -8.16 7.86
C ALA A 11 7.93 -8.57 8.13
N TYR A 12 8.56 -7.99 9.16
CA TYR A 12 9.91 -8.34 9.57
C TYR A 12 10.01 -9.82 9.99
N ILE A 13 9.08 -10.33 10.80
CA ILE A 13 9.05 -11.73 11.23
C ILE A 13 8.91 -12.67 10.03
N ILE A 14 8.00 -12.36 9.09
CA ILE A 14 7.80 -13.15 7.87
C ILE A 14 9.09 -13.18 7.04
N VAL A 15 9.67 -12.01 6.78
CA VAL A 15 10.92 -11.89 6.00
C VAL A 15 12.07 -12.61 6.69
N TRP A 16 12.20 -12.47 8.00
CA TRP A 16 13.21 -13.16 8.79
C TRP A 16 13.04 -14.69 8.69
N GLY A 17 11.81 -15.20 8.82
CA GLY A 17 11.51 -16.63 8.68
C GLY A 17 11.87 -17.17 7.29
N ILE A 18 11.46 -16.45 6.24
CA ILE A 18 11.80 -16.80 4.84
C ILE A 18 13.32 -16.81 4.64
N SER A 19 14.05 -15.85 5.24
CA SER A 19 15.51 -15.76 5.12
C SER A 19 16.27 -16.95 5.73
N LYS A 20 15.62 -17.76 6.58
CA LYS A 20 16.19 -18.97 7.18
C LYS A 20 15.94 -20.24 6.36
N MET A 21 15.13 -20.17 5.29
CA MET A 21 14.84 -21.34 4.46
C MET A 21 16.07 -21.73 3.63
N PRO A 22 16.41 -23.04 3.48
CA PRO A 22 17.61 -23.47 2.75
C PRO A 22 17.67 -23.07 1.27
N ARG A 23 16.51 -22.80 0.66
CA ARG A 23 16.38 -22.38 -0.75
C ARG A 23 16.29 -20.87 -0.91
N TYR A 24 16.58 -20.13 0.15
CA TYR A 24 16.50 -18.67 0.11
C TYR A 24 17.67 -18.08 -0.68
N GLU A 25 17.42 -17.78 -1.96
CA GLU A 25 18.45 -17.20 -2.83
C GLU A 25 18.70 -15.72 -2.51
N GLY A 26 19.97 -15.31 -2.51
CA GLY A 26 20.37 -13.90 -2.32
C GLY A 26 19.72 -12.94 -3.32
N ARG A 27 19.31 -13.42 -4.51
CA ARG A 27 18.59 -12.63 -5.54
C ARG A 27 17.21 -12.19 -5.07
N ILE A 28 16.55 -12.95 -4.20
CA ILE A 28 15.21 -12.63 -3.68
C ILE A 28 15.31 -11.52 -2.60
N ARG A 29 16.50 -11.32 -2.01
CA ARG A 29 16.73 -10.42 -0.88
C ARG A 29 16.52 -8.95 -1.21
N LYS A 30 16.72 -8.58 -2.48
CA LYS A 30 16.43 -7.23 -2.93
C LYS A 30 14.92 -6.92 -2.95
N TYR A 31 14.04 -7.93 -3.02
CA TYR A 31 12.60 -7.72 -2.99
C TYR A 31 12.01 -7.61 -1.58
N PHE A 32 12.79 -7.89 -0.55
CA PHE A 32 12.35 -7.80 0.84
C PHE A 32 11.80 -6.43 1.22
N TRP A 33 12.47 -5.36 0.78
CA TRP A 33 12.01 -4.01 1.07
C TRP A 33 10.69 -3.72 0.36
N PHE A 34 10.46 -4.25 -0.84
CA PHE A 34 9.19 -4.11 -1.53
C PHE A 34 8.05 -4.88 -0.82
N PHE A 35 8.33 -6.03 -0.21
CA PHE A 35 7.33 -6.72 0.61
C PHE A 35 6.96 -5.90 1.85
N ILE A 36 7.96 -5.38 2.57
CA ILE A 36 7.74 -4.53 3.76
C ILE A 36 6.97 -3.26 3.37
N ILE A 37 7.37 -2.60 2.28
CA ILE A 37 6.66 -1.43 1.76
C ILE A 37 5.22 -1.80 1.43
N GLY A 38 4.98 -2.93 0.75
CA GLY A 38 3.63 -3.41 0.47
C GLY A 38 2.80 -3.62 1.73
N MET A 39 3.40 -4.16 2.80
CA MET A 39 2.74 -4.39 4.08
C MET A 39 2.37 -3.09 4.82
N VAL A 40 3.13 -2.01 4.63
CA VAL A 40 2.96 -0.76 5.40
C VAL A 40 2.25 0.32 4.60
N ALA A 41 2.33 0.29 3.27
CA ALA A 41 1.75 1.32 2.41
C ALA A 41 0.25 1.56 2.62
N PRO A 42 -0.59 0.53 2.92
CA PRO A 42 -2.00 0.77 3.18
C PRO A 42 -2.30 1.62 4.42
N ASP A 43 -1.36 1.73 5.37
CA ASP A 43 -1.44 2.49 6.63
C ASP A 43 -0.88 3.94 6.53
N ILE A 44 -0.45 4.39 5.34
CA ILE A 44 0.22 5.69 5.19
C ILE A 44 -0.70 6.89 5.52
N GLU A 45 -2.02 6.71 5.48
CA GLU A 45 -3.00 7.70 5.86
C GLU A 45 -2.96 8.07 7.34
N ARG A 46 -2.33 7.24 8.19
CA ARG A 46 -2.08 7.58 9.59
C ARG A 46 -1.20 8.83 9.71
N ILE A 47 -0.24 9.00 8.80
CA ILE A 47 0.61 10.20 8.75
C ILE A 47 -0.27 11.41 8.40
N VAL A 48 -1.12 11.28 7.38
CA VAL A 48 -2.07 12.33 6.97
C VAL A 48 -2.99 12.69 8.13
N ARG A 49 -3.46 11.70 8.91
CA ARG A 49 -4.33 11.91 10.06
C ARG A 49 -3.63 12.65 11.20
N VAL A 50 -2.38 12.28 11.51
CA VAL A 50 -1.59 12.97 12.54
C VAL A 50 -1.40 14.44 12.17
N ILE A 51 -1.05 14.72 10.91
CA ILE A 51 -0.92 16.09 10.38
C ILE A 51 -2.27 16.82 10.47
N ALA A 52 -3.36 16.18 10.04
CA ALA A 52 -4.71 16.77 10.09
C ALA A 52 -5.12 17.18 11.51
N ARG A 53 -4.82 16.34 12.52
CA ARG A 53 -5.09 16.65 13.94
C ARG A 53 -4.28 17.84 14.43
N GLN A 54 -2.99 17.88 14.12
CA GLN A 54 -2.12 18.99 14.53
C GLN A 54 -2.55 20.33 13.89
N LEU A 55 -3.06 20.28 12.66
CA LEU A 55 -3.54 21.46 11.95
C LEU A 55 -5.00 21.82 12.25
N GLY A 56 -5.74 20.99 12.99
CA GLY A 56 -7.18 21.16 13.21
C GLY A 56 -8.01 21.15 11.93
N SER A 57 -7.52 20.52 10.85
CA SER A 57 -8.15 20.56 9.53
C SER A 57 -9.16 19.42 9.33
N GLY A 58 -10.45 19.77 9.28
CA GLY A 58 -11.51 18.81 8.95
C GLY A 58 -11.37 18.21 7.56
N THR A 59 -10.93 19.01 6.57
CA THR A 59 -10.72 18.54 5.20
C THR A 59 -9.62 17.49 5.11
N LEU A 60 -8.47 17.70 5.76
CA LEU A 60 -7.40 16.70 5.78
C LEU A 60 -7.82 15.42 6.52
N MET A 61 -8.71 15.56 7.51
CA MET A 61 -9.30 14.42 8.20
C MET A 61 -10.19 13.60 7.26
N GLU A 62 -11.06 14.24 6.48
CA GLU A 62 -11.89 13.56 5.45
C GLU A 62 -11.04 12.87 4.38
N ILE A 63 -9.98 13.53 3.90
CA ILE A 63 -9.03 12.94 2.95
C ILE A 63 -8.35 11.71 3.56
N SER A 64 -7.91 11.79 4.82
CA SER A 64 -7.33 10.65 5.53
C SER A 64 -8.30 9.48 5.60
N TYR A 65 -9.56 9.71 5.99
CA TYR A 65 -10.59 8.67 6.02
C TYR A 65 -10.84 8.04 4.65
N ALA A 66 -10.95 8.86 3.61
CA ALA A 66 -11.16 8.35 2.26
C ALA A 66 -9.96 7.52 1.77
N PHE A 67 -8.73 7.94 2.09
CA PHE A 67 -7.54 7.15 1.80
C PHE A 67 -7.56 5.82 2.57
N THR A 68 -7.86 5.82 3.89
CA THR A 68 -7.99 4.59 4.69
C THR A 68 -8.93 3.62 3.99
N THR A 69 -10.08 4.14 3.56
CA THR A 69 -11.13 3.33 2.97
C THR A 69 -10.68 2.68 1.66
N ILE A 70 -9.96 3.41 0.81
CA ILE A 70 -9.43 2.90 -0.46
C ILE A 70 -8.32 1.88 -0.20
N SER A 71 -7.34 2.25 0.62
CA SER A 71 -6.11 1.49 0.80
C SER A 71 -6.34 0.13 1.46
N HIS A 72 -7.38 0.01 2.29
CA HIS A 72 -7.81 -1.22 2.94
C HIS A 72 -8.82 -2.01 2.08
N SER A 73 -8.55 -2.08 0.78
CA SER A 73 -9.28 -2.90 -0.19
C SER A 73 -8.33 -3.61 -1.16
N ILE A 74 -8.77 -4.74 -1.73
CA ILE A 74 -7.98 -5.48 -2.72
C ILE A 74 -7.59 -4.56 -3.89
N LEU A 75 -8.53 -3.79 -4.43
CA LEU A 75 -8.26 -2.88 -5.53
C LEU A 75 -7.33 -1.73 -5.11
N GLY A 76 -7.49 -1.19 -3.90
CA GLY A 76 -6.56 -0.20 -3.35
C GLY A 76 -5.14 -0.70 -3.24
N VAL A 77 -4.93 -1.94 -2.75
CA VAL A 77 -3.61 -2.58 -2.72
C VAL A 77 -3.00 -2.69 -4.11
N LEU A 78 -3.79 -3.09 -5.12
CA LEU A 78 -3.30 -3.16 -6.50
C LEU A 78 -2.91 -1.77 -7.04
N ILE A 79 -3.73 -0.75 -6.78
CA ILE A 79 -3.48 0.64 -7.23
C ILE A 79 -2.24 1.22 -6.55
N ILE A 80 -2.10 1.05 -5.23
CA ILE A 80 -0.93 1.53 -4.47
C ILE A 80 0.34 0.80 -4.94
N SER A 81 0.25 -0.51 -5.15
CA SER A 81 1.38 -1.31 -5.65
C SER A 81 1.80 -0.85 -7.05
N LEU A 82 0.83 -0.55 -7.91
CA LEU A 82 1.09 -0.02 -9.25
C LEU A 82 1.74 1.36 -9.18
N PHE A 83 1.19 2.27 -8.36
CA PHE A 83 1.73 3.61 -8.14
C PHE A 83 3.19 3.54 -7.66
N ILE A 84 3.50 2.73 -6.66
CA ILE A 84 4.88 2.57 -6.17
C ILE A 84 5.79 1.97 -7.26
N THR A 85 5.29 1.00 -8.02
CA THR A 85 6.06 0.36 -9.10
C THR A 85 6.41 1.34 -10.23
N SER A 86 5.57 2.35 -10.50
CA SER A 86 5.80 3.35 -11.56
C SER A 86 7.14 4.10 -11.40
N PHE A 87 7.65 4.21 -10.17
CA PHE A 87 8.95 4.83 -9.87
C PHE A 87 10.17 3.94 -10.20
N PHE A 88 9.97 2.69 -10.63
CA PHE A 88 11.04 1.74 -10.97
C PHE A 88 10.94 1.23 -12.43
N PRO A 89 10.99 2.16 -13.42
CA PRO A 89 10.62 1.90 -14.81
C PRO A 89 11.63 1.10 -15.64
N HIS A 90 12.88 1.04 -15.18
CA HIS A 90 14.01 0.47 -15.92
C HIS A 90 14.66 -0.70 -15.19
N GLU A 91 14.03 -1.15 -14.11
CA GLU A 91 14.44 -2.37 -13.45
C GLU A 91 14.05 -3.57 -14.31
N LYS A 92 14.98 -4.50 -14.55
CA LYS A 92 14.66 -5.75 -15.28
C LYS A 92 13.55 -6.55 -14.59
N ASP A 93 13.33 -6.26 -13.30
CA ASP A 93 12.46 -6.99 -12.40
C ASP A 93 11.23 -6.20 -11.96
N THR A 94 10.81 -5.14 -12.68
CA THR A 94 9.63 -4.32 -12.33
C THR A 94 8.37 -5.15 -12.07
N LYS A 95 8.17 -6.25 -12.81
CA LYS A 95 7.06 -7.19 -12.58
C LYS A 95 7.16 -7.91 -11.23
N LEU A 96 8.37 -8.28 -10.81
CA LEU A 96 8.61 -8.91 -9.51
C LEU A 96 8.48 -7.89 -8.38
N ILE A 97 8.89 -6.62 -8.60
CA ILE A 97 8.65 -5.52 -7.67
C ILE A 97 7.15 -5.35 -7.43
N TYR A 98 6.36 -5.21 -8.49
CA TYR A 98 4.91 -5.12 -8.41
C TYR A 98 4.29 -6.32 -7.69
N ALA A 99 4.65 -7.54 -8.10
CA ALA A 99 4.12 -8.75 -7.47
C ALA A 99 4.46 -8.81 -5.97
N THR A 100 5.66 -8.38 -5.58
CA THR A 100 6.08 -8.39 -4.18
C THR A 100 5.37 -7.33 -3.35
N LEU A 101 5.12 -6.14 -3.92
CA LEU A 101 4.30 -5.09 -3.30
C LEU A 101 2.87 -5.59 -3.08
N VAL A 102 2.26 -6.22 -4.10
CA VAL A 102 0.92 -6.80 -3.99
C VAL A 102 0.87 -7.88 -2.92
N ILE A 103 1.84 -8.80 -2.89
CA ILE A 103 1.90 -9.85 -1.86
C ILE A 103 2.03 -9.25 -0.46
N GLY A 104 2.85 -8.20 -0.29
CA GLY A 104 2.96 -7.43 0.96
C GLY A 104 1.63 -6.80 1.36
N GLY A 105 0.96 -6.10 0.44
CA GLY A 105 -0.33 -5.46 0.71
C GLY A 105 -1.47 -6.45 0.97
N MET A 106 -1.46 -7.62 0.34
CA MET A 106 -2.38 -8.71 0.70
C MET A 106 -2.08 -9.26 2.10
N GLY A 107 -0.80 -9.35 2.48
CA GLY A 107 -0.37 -9.68 3.83
C GLY A 107 -0.89 -8.69 4.88
N HIS A 108 -0.92 -7.39 4.54
CA HIS A 108 -1.54 -6.35 5.35
C HIS A 108 -3.01 -6.64 5.58
N LEU A 109 -3.80 -6.76 4.50
CA LEU A 109 -5.24 -7.05 4.60
C LEU A 109 -5.53 -8.33 5.38
N LEU A 110 -4.70 -9.38 5.21
CA LEU A 110 -4.83 -10.62 5.95
C LEU A 110 -4.57 -10.42 7.45
N THR A 111 -3.56 -9.61 7.79
CA THR A 111 -3.23 -9.27 9.17
C THR A 111 -4.38 -8.51 9.83
N ASP A 112 -4.96 -7.54 9.13
CA ASP A 112 -6.16 -6.84 9.59
C ASP A 112 -7.30 -7.82 9.90
N ILE A 113 -7.60 -8.74 8.98
CA ILE A 113 -8.67 -9.75 9.17
C ILE A 113 -8.39 -10.64 10.39
N ILE A 114 -7.14 -11.10 10.57
CA ILE A 114 -6.77 -11.99 11.67
C ILE A 114 -6.83 -11.27 13.01
N MET A 115 -6.35 -10.02 13.05
CA MET A 115 -6.26 -9.24 14.27
C MET A 115 -7.57 -8.51 14.62
N TRP A 116 -8.49 -8.41 13.66
CA TRP A 116 -9.79 -7.79 13.82
C TRP A 116 -10.56 -8.24 15.08
N PRO A 117 -10.72 -9.55 15.35
CA PRO A 117 -11.48 -9.99 16.52
C PRO A 117 -10.83 -9.61 17.85
N TRP A 118 -9.57 -9.17 17.82
CA TRP A 118 -8.74 -8.84 18.98
C TRP A 118 -8.53 -7.34 19.14
N ALA A 119 -9.12 -6.53 18.26
CA ALA A 119 -9.03 -5.08 18.31
C ALA A 119 -9.58 -4.56 19.66
N GLY A 120 -8.73 -3.91 20.44
CA GLY A 120 -9.06 -3.38 21.77
C GLY A 120 -8.82 -4.32 22.96
N MET A 121 -8.36 -5.57 22.74
CA MET A 121 -8.12 -6.57 23.80
C MET A 121 -6.62 -6.88 24.06
N GLY A 122 -5.68 -6.19 23.40
CA GLY A 122 -4.24 -6.46 23.45
C GLY A 122 -3.40 -5.43 24.26
N LEU A 123 -2.15 -5.79 24.57
CA LEU A 123 -1.15 -4.90 25.15
C LEU A 123 -0.95 -3.67 24.25
N ASN A 124 -1.48 -2.53 24.68
CA ASN A 124 -1.40 -1.25 23.98
C ASN A 124 0.02 -0.63 24.07
N LEU A 125 1.06 -1.36 23.65
CA LEU A 125 2.46 -0.90 23.70
C LEU A 125 2.71 0.39 22.87
N LEU A 126 1.73 0.83 22.07
CA LEU A 126 1.80 1.99 21.16
C LEU A 126 0.54 2.90 21.18
N TYR A 127 -0.23 2.92 22.27
CA TYR A 127 -1.30 3.93 22.46
C TYR A 127 -0.68 5.34 22.51
N PRO A 128 -1.04 6.27 21.61
CA PRO A 128 -2.42 6.63 21.25
C PRO A 128 -2.76 6.47 19.75
N LEU A 129 -2.13 5.53 19.05
CA LEU A 129 -2.35 5.27 17.61
C LEU A 129 -3.49 4.27 17.31
N THR A 130 -4.21 3.81 18.34
CA THR A 130 -5.36 2.91 18.23
C THR A 130 -6.55 3.50 18.99
N GLY A 131 -7.77 3.35 18.45
CA GLY A 131 -9.01 3.89 19.00
C GLY A 131 -10.21 3.41 18.19
N SER A 132 -11.42 3.50 18.76
CA SER A 132 -12.69 3.11 18.10
C SER A 132 -12.92 3.81 16.75
N ASP A 133 -12.32 5.00 16.56
CA ASP A 133 -12.39 5.79 15.32
C ASP A 133 -11.54 5.22 14.17
N PHE A 134 -10.77 4.16 14.43
CA PHE A 134 -9.94 3.42 13.46
C PHE A 134 -10.51 2.02 13.20
N ALA A 135 -11.72 1.75 13.65
CA ALA A 135 -12.20 0.39 13.75
C ALA A 135 -12.88 -0.12 12.47
N TYR A 136 -13.23 0.69 11.46
CA TYR A 136 -14.05 0.14 10.36
C TYR A 136 -13.84 0.85 9.01
N SER A 137 -13.05 0.23 8.12
CA SER A 137 -13.16 0.41 6.66
C SER A 137 -12.48 -0.73 5.88
N PHE A 138 -12.85 -1.99 6.14
CA PHE A 138 -12.40 -3.10 5.31
C PHE A 138 -13.38 -3.32 4.16
N HIS A 139 -12.92 -3.19 2.91
CA HIS A 139 -13.75 -3.39 1.72
C HIS A 139 -13.16 -4.47 0.83
N LEU A 140 -13.95 -5.52 0.55
CA LEU A 140 -13.46 -6.67 -0.23
C LEU A 140 -13.06 -6.29 -1.67
N VAL A 141 -13.73 -5.30 -2.27
CA VAL A 141 -13.52 -4.92 -3.68
C VAL A 141 -13.32 -3.42 -3.85
N TRP A 142 -14.29 -2.59 -3.44
CA TRP A 142 -14.18 -1.13 -3.52
C TRP A 142 -15.08 -0.46 -2.50
N PRO A 143 -14.63 0.60 -1.83
CA PRO A 143 -15.54 1.46 -1.09
C PRO A 143 -16.29 2.39 -2.03
N GLY A 144 -17.60 2.20 -2.15
CA GLY A 144 -18.45 3.19 -2.83
C GLY A 144 -18.29 4.59 -2.22
N GLY A 145 -18.43 5.64 -3.03
CA GLY A 145 -18.38 7.03 -2.57
C GLY A 145 -17.62 7.98 -3.52
N PHE A 146 -18.00 9.26 -3.50
CA PHE A 146 -17.43 10.28 -4.40
C PHE A 146 -16.00 10.71 -4.03
N VAL A 147 -15.71 10.90 -2.74
CA VAL A 147 -14.35 11.26 -2.27
C VAL A 147 -13.35 10.12 -2.52
N PRO A 148 -13.66 8.84 -2.22
CA PRO A 148 -12.82 7.72 -2.64
C PRO A 148 -12.55 7.67 -4.14
N LEU A 149 -13.54 7.97 -4.97
CA LEU A 149 -13.40 8.03 -6.43
C LEU A 149 -12.40 9.11 -6.87
N ILE A 150 -12.47 10.32 -6.31
CA ILE A 150 -11.55 11.42 -6.64
C ILE A 150 -10.11 11.07 -6.27
N ILE A 151 -9.87 10.59 -5.05
CA ILE A 151 -8.52 10.23 -4.59
C ILE A 151 -7.94 9.13 -5.48
N THR A 152 -8.76 8.15 -5.84
CA THR A 152 -8.37 7.06 -6.74
C THR A 152 -8.02 7.55 -8.12
N ALA A 153 -8.88 8.38 -8.71
CA ALA A 153 -8.61 8.99 -10.00
C ALA A 153 -7.31 9.81 -9.95
N GLY A 154 -7.04 10.50 -8.84
CA GLY A 154 -5.79 11.20 -8.58
C GLY A 154 -4.57 10.28 -8.55
N ILE A 155 -4.63 9.16 -7.83
CA ILE A 155 -3.53 8.17 -7.79
C ILE A 155 -3.30 7.56 -9.17
N VAL A 156 -4.36 7.18 -9.87
CA VAL A 156 -4.27 6.63 -11.24
C VAL A 156 -3.68 7.67 -12.19
N LEU A 157 -4.16 8.91 -12.17
CA LEU A 157 -3.62 9.99 -13.00
C LEU A 157 -2.16 10.27 -12.68
N GLY A 158 -1.80 10.32 -11.39
CA GLY A 158 -0.42 10.48 -10.94
C GLY A 158 0.47 9.36 -11.45
N THR A 159 0.00 8.10 -11.37
CA THR A 159 0.69 6.93 -11.94
C THR A 159 0.92 7.11 -13.44
N VAL A 160 -0.11 7.49 -14.19
CA VAL A 160 0.00 7.71 -15.64
C VAL A 160 0.98 8.84 -15.96
N ILE A 161 0.93 9.96 -15.23
CA ILE A 161 1.86 11.08 -15.42
C ILE A 161 3.29 10.64 -15.15
N ILE A 162 3.54 9.93 -14.05
CA ILE A 162 4.87 9.41 -13.71
C ILE A 162 5.35 8.45 -14.79
N ASP A 163 4.51 7.50 -15.22
CA ASP A 163 4.84 6.56 -16.29
C ASP A 163 5.14 7.28 -17.60
N LEU A 164 4.39 8.33 -17.96
CA LEU A 164 4.67 9.15 -19.15
C LEU A 164 6.01 9.90 -19.03
N LEU A 165 6.26 10.55 -17.90
CA LEU A 165 7.50 11.29 -17.64
C LEU A 165 8.72 10.37 -17.67
N LEU A 166 8.58 9.15 -17.13
CA LEU A 166 9.63 8.14 -17.08
C LEU A 166 9.68 7.25 -18.33
N LYS A 167 8.82 7.49 -19.33
CA LYS A 167 8.66 6.65 -20.54
C LYS A 167 8.47 5.16 -20.20
N ASN A 168 7.78 4.90 -19.10
CA ASN A 168 7.62 3.60 -18.47
C ASN A 168 6.28 2.96 -18.82
N PHE A 169 6.23 2.28 -19.97
CA PHE A 169 5.05 1.51 -20.37
C PHE A 169 5.16 0.02 -19.97
N SER A 170 6.07 -0.31 -19.05
CA SER A 170 6.51 -1.69 -18.79
C SER A 170 5.47 -2.56 -18.09
N VAL A 171 4.66 -1.98 -17.19
CA VAL A 171 3.62 -2.71 -16.45
C VAL A 171 2.40 -2.99 -17.33
N PHE A 172 1.99 -2.01 -18.15
CA PHE A 172 0.83 -2.14 -19.04
C PHE A 172 1.15 -2.76 -20.41
N ASN A 173 2.42 -3.06 -20.69
CA ASN A 173 2.88 -3.61 -21.97
C ASN A 173 2.33 -2.82 -23.18
N LEU A 174 2.21 -1.50 -23.05
CA LEU A 174 1.67 -0.60 -24.07
C LEU A 174 2.75 -0.33 -25.14
N LYS A 175 3.16 -1.39 -25.85
CA LYS A 175 4.01 -1.29 -27.05
C LYS A 175 3.39 -0.35 -28.10
N LEU A 176 2.07 -0.18 -28.08
CA LEU A 176 1.33 0.69 -28.99
C LEU A 176 1.62 2.18 -28.77
N VAL A 177 1.75 2.63 -27.52
CA VAL A 177 1.95 4.07 -27.21
C VAL A 177 3.38 4.50 -27.50
N ARG A 178 4.36 3.60 -27.25
CA ARG A 178 5.77 3.87 -27.55
C ARG A 178 6.00 4.17 -29.03
N LYS A 179 5.27 3.48 -29.92
CA LYS A 179 5.35 3.67 -31.37
C LYS A 179 4.79 5.03 -31.82
N VAL A 180 3.81 5.59 -31.10
CA VAL A 180 3.19 6.90 -31.41
C VAL A 180 4.02 8.07 -30.86
N ILE A 181 4.83 7.86 -29.82
CA ILE A 181 5.69 8.90 -29.23
C ILE A 181 7.07 8.95 -29.89
N GLU A 182 7.53 7.84 -30.50
CA GLU A 182 8.81 7.76 -31.20
C GLU A 182 8.70 8.07 -32.72
N GLU A 183 7.49 8.35 -33.22
CA GLU A 183 7.20 8.94 -34.56
C GLU A 183 6.90 10.44 -34.44
#